data_AF-A0A1A6GIS6-F1
#
_entry.id   AF-A0A1A6GIS6-F1
#
_cell.length_a   1.000
_cell.length_b   1.000
_cell.length_c   1.000
_cell.angle_alpha   90.00
_cell.angle_beta   90.00
_cell.angle_gamma   90.00
#
_symmetry.space_group_name_H-M   'P 1'
#
loop_
_entity.id
_entity.type
_entity.pdbx_description
1 polymer ?
#
loop_
_entity_poly.entity_id
_entity_poly.type
_entity_poly.pdbx_seq_one_letter_code
_entity_poly.pdbx_strand_id
1 'polypeptide(L)'
;GGGSDLRLWTVNGDLVGHVHCREIICSVAFSNQPEGVSINVIAGGLENGIVRLWSTWDLKPVREITFPKSNKPIISLTFSCDGHHLYTANSDGTVIAWCRKDQQRVKQPMFYSFLSSYAAG
;
A
#
# COMPACT_ATOMS: atom_id res chain seq x y z
N GLY A 1 -22.04 -5.20 12.01
CA GLY A 1 -21.13 -4.19 12.58
C GLY A 1 -20.44 -3.49 11.43
N GLY A 2 -20.44 -2.16 11.41
CA GLY A 2 -20.09 -1.34 10.23
C GLY A 2 -18.60 -1.23 9.91
N GLY A 3 -17.90 -2.36 9.78
CA GLY A 3 -16.49 -2.42 9.36
C GLY A 3 -16.27 -3.45 8.24
N SER A 4 -15.01 -3.69 7.87
CA SER A 4 -14.65 -4.68 6.86
C SER A 4 -14.11 -5.98 7.47
N ASP A 5 -14.32 -7.10 6.77
CA ASP A 5 -13.66 -8.37 7.08
C ASP A 5 -12.59 -8.63 6.01
N LEU A 6 -11.32 -8.55 6.38
CA LEU A 6 -10.21 -8.84 5.47
C LEU A 6 -9.92 -10.33 5.52
N ARG A 7 -10.02 -11.00 4.38
CA ARG A 7 -9.74 -12.44 4.24
C ARG A 7 -8.57 -12.67 3.29
N LEU A 8 -7.65 -13.53 3.69
CA LEU A 8 -6.53 -13.96 2.87
C LEU A 8 -6.77 -15.41 2.43
N TRP A 9 -6.67 -15.64 1.13
CA TRP A 9 -6.87 -16.94 0.51
C TRP A 9 -5.62 -17.36 -0.25
N THR A 10 -5.37 -18.66 -0.34
CA THR A 10 -4.42 -19.20 -1.30
C THR A 10 -4.97 -19.04 -2.71
N VAL A 11 -4.10 -19.13 -3.73
CA VAL A 11 -4.55 -19.15 -5.14
C VAL A 11 -5.48 -20.32 -5.45
N ASN A 12 -5.43 -21.37 -4.64
CA ASN A 12 -6.30 -22.55 -4.77
C ASN A 12 -7.66 -22.38 -4.06
N GLY A 13 -7.88 -21.26 -3.36
CA GLY A 13 -9.13 -20.97 -2.66
C GLY A 13 -9.19 -21.44 -1.21
N ASP A 14 -8.06 -21.81 -0.60
CA ASP A 14 -8.01 -22.18 0.82
C ASP A 14 -7.90 -20.92 1.69
N LEU A 15 -8.69 -20.84 2.77
CA LEU A 15 -8.60 -19.72 3.71
C LEU A 15 -7.30 -19.81 4.52
N VAL A 16 -6.42 -18.83 4.36
CA VAL A 16 -5.21 -18.68 5.17
C VAL A 16 -5.54 -18.05 6.51
N GLY A 17 -6.39 -17.01 6.49
CA GLY A 17 -6.81 -16.31 7.71
C GLY A 17 -7.78 -15.17 7.41
N HIS A 18 -8.32 -14.59 8.47
CA HIS A 18 -9.13 -13.38 8.38
C HIS A 18 -8.92 -12.46 9.59
N VAL A 19 -9.20 -11.18 9.41
CA VAL A 19 -9.19 -10.18 10.48
C VAL A 19 -10.36 -9.22 10.29
N HIS A 20 -11.13 -9.04 11.35
CA HIS A 20 -12.16 -8.01 11.37
C HIS A 20 -11.53 -6.64 11.61
N CYS A 21 -11.66 -5.75 10.63
CA CYS A 21 -11.30 -4.35 10.71
C CYS A 21 -12.54 -3.55 11.11
N ARG A 22 -12.43 -2.74 12.18
CA ARG A 22 -13.56 -1.95 12.67
C ARG A 22 -13.95 -0.86 11.68
N GLU A 23 -12.96 -0.31 10.99
CA GLU A 23 -13.12 0.67 9.93
C GLU A 23 -13.37 -0.01 8.58
N ILE A 24 -14.01 0.71 7.65
CA ILE A 24 -14.13 0.28 6.27
C ILE A 24 -12.76 0.33 5.58
N ILE A 25 -12.38 -0.79 4.95
CA ILE A 25 -11.23 -0.89 4.07
C ILE A 25 -11.68 -0.49 2.66
N CYS A 26 -11.15 0.63 2.15
CA CYS A 26 -11.51 1.18 0.85
C CYS A 26 -10.59 0.72 -0.28
N SER A 27 -9.36 0.32 0.04
CA SER A 27 -8.36 -0.15 -0.93
C SER A 27 -7.37 -1.11 -0.29
N VAL A 28 -6.80 -2.03 -1.07
CA VAL A 28 -5.79 -3.00 -0.60
C VAL A 28 -4.67 -3.21 -1.63
N ALA A 29 -3.46 -3.49 -1.17
CA ALA A 29 -2.35 -3.96 -2.00
C ALA A 29 -1.38 -4.84 -1.22
N PHE A 30 -0.71 -5.75 -1.91
CA PHE A 30 0.39 -6.53 -1.36
C PHE A 30 1.72 -5.81 -1.59
N SER A 31 2.61 -5.85 -0.60
CA SER A 31 4.02 -5.59 -0.86
C SER A 31 4.65 -6.78 -1.60
N ASN A 32 5.70 -6.51 -2.36
CA ASN A 32 6.42 -7.52 -3.12
C ASN A 32 7.93 -7.42 -2.89
N GLN A 33 8.34 -7.50 -1.62
CA GLN A 33 9.75 -7.51 -1.24
C GLN A 33 10.33 -8.92 -1.42
N PRO A 34 11.58 -9.05 -1.93
CA PRO A 34 12.25 -10.34 -1.99
C PRO A 34 12.31 -11.01 -0.61
N GLU A 35 12.23 -12.33 -0.59
CA GLU A 35 12.33 -13.10 0.65
C GLU A 35 13.64 -12.80 1.38
N GLY A 36 13.57 -12.68 2.70
CA GLY A 36 14.72 -12.34 3.55
C GLY A 36 15.05 -10.85 3.65
N VAL A 37 14.47 -9.97 2.82
CA VAL A 37 14.65 -8.51 2.94
C VAL A 37 13.77 -7.91 4.03
N SER A 38 12.49 -8.30 4.04
CA SER A 38 11.51 -7.87 5.04
C SER A 38 10.27 -8.76 5.02
N ILE A 39 9.46 -8.69 6.08
CA ILE A 39 8.14 -9.32 6.09
C ILE A 39 7.24 -8.61 5.08
N ASN A 40 6.66 -9.39 4.15
CA ASN A 40 5.64 -8.86 3.25
C ASN A 40 4.35 -8.54 4.02
N VAL A 41 3.68 -7.49 3.57
CA VAL A 41 2.46 -6.98 4.20
C VAL A 41 1.35 -6.77 3.18
N ILE A 42 0.12 -6.84 3.67
CA ILE A 42 -1.05 -6.27 3.03
C ILE A 42 -1.21 -4.87 3.58
N ALA A 43 -1.22 -3.87 2.70
CA ALA A 43 -1.62 -2.51 3.06
C ALA A 43 -3.11 -2.35 2.78
N GLY A 44 -3.85 -1.82 3.74
CA GLY A 44 -5.25 -1.42 3.57
C GLY A 44 -5.44 0.05 3.88
N GLY A 45 -6.03 0.74 2.92
CA GLY A 45 -6.44 2.13 3.04
C GLY A 45 -7.81 2.18 3.69
N LEU A 46 -7.91 2.90 4.81
CA LEU A 46 -9.12 2.97 5.61
C LEU A 46 -9.92 4.25 5.31
N GLU A 47 -11.21 4.23 5.63
CA GLU A 47 -12.14 5.36 5.47
C GLU A 47 -11.74 6.60 6.29
N ASN A 48 -10.99 6.41 7.38
CA ASN A 48 -10.54 7.50 8.26
C ASN A 48 -9.17 8.09 7.87
N GLY A 49 -8.65 7.72 6.69
CA GLY A 49 -7.37 8.21 6.19
C GLY A 49 -6.14 7.51 6.75
N ILE A 50 -6.32 6.50 7.60
CA ILE A 50 -5.23 5.65 8.10
C ILE A 50 -4.91 4.59 7.05
N VAL A 51 -3.62 4.26 6.90
CA VAL A 51 -3.22 3.01 6.24
C VAL A 51 -2.76 2.04 7.30
N ARG A 52 -3.38 0.86 7.33
CA ARG A 52 -3.02 -0.23 8.23
C ARG A 52 -2.27 -1.30 7.44
N LEU A 53 -1.19 -1.80 8.01
CA LEU A 53 -0.36 -2.87 7.45
C LEU A 53 -0.58 -4.13 8.26
N TRP A 54 -0.89 -5.23 7.59
CA TRP A 54 -0.97 -6.57 8.19
C TRP A 54 0.08 -7.49 7.60
N SER A 55 0.65 -8.36 8.43
CA SER A 55 1.57 -9.41 8.00
C SER A 55 0.86 -10.38 7.06
N THR A 56 1.49 -10.74 5.94
CA THR A 56 0.94 -11.76 5.02
C THR A 56 0.96 -13.18 5.61
N TRP A 57 1.72 -13.41 6.69
CA TRP A 57 1.87 -14.73 7.31
C TRP A 57 0.70 -15.11 8.20
N ASP A 58 0.20 -14.15 8.98
CA ASP A 58 -0.74 -14.41 10.06
C ASP A 58 -1.82 -13.31 10.21
N LEU A 59 -1.87 -12.35 9.27
CA LEU A 59 -2.77 -11.19 9.29
C LEU A 59 -2.73 -10.36 10.58
N LYS A 60 -1.68 -10.48 11.40
CA LYS A 60 -1.53 -9.60 12.55
C LYS A 60 -1.21 -8.19 12.10
N PRO A 61 -1.75 -7.15 12.78
CA PRO A 61 -1.40 -5.77 12.50
C PRO A 61 0.09 -5.55 12.79
N VAL A 62 0.81 -5.05 11.80
CA VAL A 62 2.24 -4.73 11.87
C VAL A 62 2.44 -3.27 12.24
N ARG A 63 1.68 -2.38 11.60
CA ARG A 63 1.82 -0.93 11.78
C ARG A 63 0.60 -0.19 11.23
N GLU A 64 0.31 0.96 11.82
CA GLU A 64 -0.53 1.99 11.20
C GLU A 64 0.34 3.19 10.82
N ILE A 65 0.08 3.77 9.66
CA ILE A 65 0.71 5.00 9.20
C ILE A 65 -0.37 6.03 8.92
N THR A 66 -0.13 7.26 9.34
CA THR A 66 -1.11 8.35 9.32
C THR A 66 -0.49 9.62 8.77
N PHE A 67 -1.31 10.43 8.09
CA PHE A 67 -0.89 11.73 7.57
C PHE A 67 -1.67 12.83 8.32
N PRO A 68 -1.06 13.56 9.26
CA PRO A 68 -1.79 14.47 10.14
C PRO A 68 -2.59 15.57 9.42
N LYS A 69 -2.27 15.89 8.16
CA LYS A 69 -2.97 16.91 7.38
C LYS A 69 -4.23 16.40 6.66
N SER A 70 -4.53 15.10 6.71
CA SER A 70 -5.74 14.55 6.10
C SER A 70 -6.24 13.30 6.81
N ASN A 71 -7.56 13.25 7.04
CA ASN A 71 -8.30 12.12 7.59
C ASN A 71 -9.30 11.54 6.56
N LYS A 72 -9.05 11.79 5.27
CA LYS A 72 -9.96 11.44 4.19
C LYS A 72 -9.76 9.99 3.74
N PRO A 73 -10.82 9.29 3.31
CA PRO A 73 -10.73 7.89 2.87
C PRO A 73 -9.59 7.65 1.89
N ILE A 74 -8.79 6.62 2.14
CA ILE A 74 -7.73 6.18 1.22
C ILE A 74 -8.36 5.30 0.14
N ILE A 75 -8.71 5.91 -0.99
CA ILE A 75 -9.44 5.26 -2.08
C ILE A 75 -8.54 4.44 -3.01
N SER A 76 -7.23 4.65 -2.97
CA SER A 76 -6.26 3.88 -3.76
C SER A 76 -4.90 3.86 -3.09
N LEU A 77 -4.18 2.75 -3.23
CA LEU A 77 -2.80 2.63 -2.77
C LEU A 77 -2.03 1.62 -3.62
N THR A 78 -0.72 1.81 -3.74
CA THR A 78 0.18 0.87 -4.41
C THR A 78 1.59 0.95 -3.85
N PHE A 79 2.26 -0.19 -3.77
CA PHE A 79 3.70 -0.23 -3.55
C PHE A 79 4.44 0.05 -4.86
N SER A 80 5.62 0.67 -4.76
CA SER A 80 6.56 0.78 -5.87
C SER A 80 7.20 -0.58 -6.17
N CYS A 81 7.66 -0.77 -7.41
CA CYS A 81 8.35 -2.01 -7.82
C CYS A 81 9.70 -2.20 -7.11
N ASP A 82 10.37 -1.12 -6.71
CA ASP A 82 11.56 -1.18 -5.87
C ASP A 82 11.24 -1.49 -4.39
N GLY A 83 9.94 -1.51 -4.04
CA GLY A 83 9.39 -1.78 -2.72
C GLY A 83 9.79 -0.78 -1.63
N HIS A 84 10.43 0.34 -2.00
CA HIS A 84 10.87 1.37 -1.07
C HIS A 84 9.79 2.42 -0.77
N HIS A 85 8.78 2.49 -1.63
CA HIS A 85 7.73 3.48 -1.55
C HIS A 85 6.35 2.82 -1.50
N LEU A 86 5.47 3.45 -0.74
CA LEU A 86 4.03 3.23 -0.82
C LEU A 86 3.41 4.56 -1.26
N TYR A 87 2.57 4.52 -2.29
CA TYR A 87 1.79 5.67 -2.73
C TYR A 87 0.35 5.47 -2.30
N THR A 88 -0.27 6.51 -1.78
CA THR A 88 -1.68 6.50 -1.35
C THR A 88 -2.38 7.72 -1.91
N ALA A 89 -3.60 7.55 -2.41
CA ALA A 89 -4.48 8.64 -2.83
C ALA A 89 -5.74 8.66 -1.95
N ASN A 90 -6.11 9.84 -1.46
CA ASN A 90 -7.34 10.02 -0.71
C ASN A 90 -8.49 10.54 -1.58
N SER A 91 -9.70 10.57 -1.03
CA SER A 91 -10.92 11.03 -1.73
C SER A 91 -10.90 12.49 -2.17
N ASP A 92 -10.02 13.32 -1.59
CA ASP A 92 -9.87 14.73 -1.94
C ASP A 92 -8.83 14.97 -3.05
N GLY A 93 -8.24 13.89 -3.59
CA GLY A 93 -7.23 13.97 -4.65
C GLY A 93 -5.81 14.20 -4.15
N THR A 94 -5.56 14.16 -2.83
CA THR A 94 -4.20 14.24 -2.28
C THR A 94 -3.48 12.92 -2.45
N VAL A 95 -2.30 12.95 -3.07
CA VAL A 95 -1.37 11.81 -3.16
C VAL A 95 -0.26 11.98 -2.14
N ILE A 96 0.04 10.92 -1.40
CA ILE A 96 1.10 10.88 -0.39
C ILE A 96 2.07 9.75 -0.76
N ALA A 97 3.35 10.07 -0.76
CA ALA A 97 4.43 9.10 -0.92
C ALA A 97 5.05 8.81 0.45
N TRP A 98 5.05 7.54 0.83
CA TRP A 98 5.61 7.05 2.08
C TRP A 98 6.95 6.36 1.80
N CYS A 99 7.98 6.70 2.57
CA CYS A 99 9.31 6.11 2.47
C CYS A 99 9.84 5.78 3.87
N ARG A 100 10.77 4.82 3.97
CA ARG A 100 11.46 4.52 5.23
C ARG A 100 12.33 5.72 5.64
N LYS A 101 12.41 6.00 6.95
CA LYS A 101 13.18 7.14 7.50
C LYS A 101 14.65 7.16 7.04
N ASP A 102 15.27 5.99 6.83
CA ASP A 102 16.67 5.88 6.42
C ASP A 102 16.91 6.16 4.93
N GLN A 103 15.84 6.27 4.13
CA GLN A 103 15.87 6.51 2.68
C GLN A 103 15.43 7.92 2.28
N GLN A 104 15.39 8.88 3.22
CA GLN A 104 15.04 10.28 2.93
C GLN A 104 15.98 11.02 1.95
N ARG A 105 17.01 10.36 1.40
CA ARG A 105 17.74 10.87 0.23
C ARG A 105 16.91 10.61 -1.03
N VAL A 106 15.86 11.41 -1.19
CA VAL A 106 14.90 11.32 -2.30
C VAL A 106 15.63 11.50 -3.63
N LYS A 107 15.76 10.43 -4.43
CA LYS A 107 15.84 10.59 -5.88
C LYS A 107 14.45 11.01 -6.34
N GLN A 108 14.34 12.12 -7.06
CA GLN A 108 13.08 12.52 -7.68
C GLN A 108 12.57 11.38 -8.56
N PRO A 109 11.23 11.18 -8.68
CA PRO A 109 10.68 10.21 -9.61
C PRO A 109 11.25 10.45 -11.01
N MET A 110 11.99 9.48 -11.53
CA MET A 110 12.49 9.51 -12.90
C MET A 110 11.39 8.97 -13.80
N PHE A 111 10.77 9.86 -14.58
CA PHE A 111 9.82 9.46 -15.61
C PHE A 111 10.60 9.18 -16.90
N TYR A 112 10.72 7.91 -17.28
CA TYR A 112 11.23 7.57 -18.61
C TYR A 112 10.12 7.84 -19.63
N SER A 113 10.30 8.87 -20.46
CA SER A 113 9.48 9.07 -21.66
C SER A 113 9.96 8.12 -22.76
N PHE A 114 9.13 7.19 -23.22
CA PHE A 114 9.44 6.33 -24.38
C PHE A 114 9.33 7.04 -25.74
N LEU A 115 9.10 8.34 -25.76
CA LEU A 115 9.06 9.14 -26.98
C LEU A 115 10.48 9.62 -27.33
N SER A 116 11.27 8.77 -27.99
CA SER A 116 12.37 9.17 -28.88
C SER A 116 13.00 7.94 -29.54
N SER A 117 12.43 7.48 -30.66
CA SER A 117 13.17 6.77 -31.74
C SER A 117 12.24 6.37 -32.89
N TYR A 118 11.45 7.32 -33.41
CA TYR A 118 10.84 7.19 -34.74
C TYR A 118 10.94 8.53 -35.49
N ALA A 119 12.11 9.16 -35.43
CA ALA A 119 12.45 10.23 -36.34
C ALA A 119 13.90 10.04 -36.81
N ALA A 120 14.06 9.98 -38.12
CA ALA A 120 15.28 9.89 -38.92
C ALA A 120 15.87 8.48 -39.14
N GLY A 121 15.64 8.00 -40.36
CA GLY A 121 16.19 6.82 -41.01
C GLY A 121 15.52 6.67 -42.37
#